data_AF-A0A1W9VKA5-F1
#
_entry.id   AF-A0A1W9VKA5-F1
#
_cell.length_a   1.000
_cell.length_b   1.000
_cell.length_c   1.000
_cell.angle_alpha   90.00
_cell.angle_beta   90.00
_cell.angle_gamma   90.00
#
_symmetry.space_group_name_H-M   'P 1'
#
loop_
_entity.id
_entity.type
_entity.pdbx_description
1 polymer ?
#
loop_
_entity_poly.entity_id
_entity_poly.type
_entity_poly.pdbx_seq_one_letter_code
_entity_poly.pdbx_strand_id
1 'polypeptide(L)'
;MALADLSGKNIIPDKSVTGICSYYFNTDNIDEALTLFLKSQNLYINKLDTAFSVSKIYTKLLADSNITLTTKDTDIKLVLDKLTIETGITILYDTLPRGGISLNIKNLKLNVILEIIMKKYPEYKVEKNNDYFYIKKDQSSKNSSGTGTK
;
A
#
# COMPACT_ATOMS: atom_id res chain seq x y z
N MET A 1 -20.39 23.63 -1.18
CA MET A 1 -19.63 23.84 0.07
C MET A 1 -18.63 22.71 0.17
N ALA A 2 -17.34 22.98 0.35
CA ALA A 2 -16.34 21.92 0.48
C ALA A 2 -16.23 21.47 1.95
N LEU A 3 -15.91 20.20 2.19
CA LEU A 3 -15.75 19.64 3.55
C LEU A 3 -14.63 20.34 4.35
N ALA A 4 -13.61 20.87 3.67
CA ALA A 4 -12.54 21.65 4.29
C ALA A 4 -13.05 22.98 4.87
N ASP A 5 -14.04 23.60 4.23
CA ASP A 5 -14.63 24.88 4.66
C ASP A 5 -15.41 24.75 5.97
N LEU A 6 -15.95 23.55 6.24
CA LEU A 6 -16.80 23.29 7.41
C LEU A 6 -16.03 22.67 8.60
N SER A 7 -14.95 21.92 8.34
CA SER A 7 -14.11 21.29 9.37
C SER A 7 -12.91 22.13 9.78
N GLY A 8 -12.55 23.15 8.99
CA GLY A 8 -11.35 23.98 9.19
C GLY A 8 -10.03 23.22 9.00
N LYS A 9 -10.06 22.00 8.45
CA LYS A 9 -8.89 21.13 8.26
C LYS A 9 -8.77 20.69 6.81
N ASN A 10 -7.55 20.70 6.29
CA ASN A 10 -7.26 20.23 4.94
C ASN A 10 -7.35 18.71 4.88
N ILE A 11 -7.93 18.17 3.81
CA ILE A 11 -7.94 16.73 3.52
C ILE A 11 -6.94 16.50 2.39
N ILE A 12 -5.90 15.70 2.67
CA ILE A 12 -4.80 15.45 1.74
C ILE A 12 -4.80 13.97 1.37
N PRO A 13 -5.38 13.59 0.22
CA PRO A 13 -5.30 12.24 -0.29
C PRO A 13 -3.89 11.94 -0.82
N ASP A 14 -3.40 10.72 -0.60
CA ASP A 14 -2.20 10.24 -1.29
C ASP A 14 -2.53 9.64 -2.67
N LYS A 15 -1.48 9.23 -3.41
CA LYS A 15 -1.60 8.69 -4.78
C LYS A 15 -2.44 7.40 -4.87
N SER A 16 -2.72 6.73 -3.75
CA SER A 16 -3.58 5.53 -3.75
C SER A 16 -5.06 5.88 -3.85
N VAL A 17 -5.45 7.09 -3.48
CA VAL A 17 -6.83 7.54 -3.53
C VAL A 17 -7.13 8.11 -4.92
N THR A 18 -8.02 7.43 -5.64
CA THR A 18 -8.42 7.78 -7.00
C THR A 18 -9.94 7.64 -7.15
N GLY A 19 -10.52 8.35 -8.11
CA GLY A 19 -11.94 8.32 -8.41
C GLY A 19 -12.73 9.51 -7.85
N ILE A 20 -14.04 9.50 -8.10
CA ILE A 20 -14.98 10.53 -7.65
C ILE A 20 -16.11 9.80 -6.90
N CYS A 21 -16.44 10.28 -5.70
CA CYS A 21 -17.56 9.79 -4.92
C CYS A 21 -18.33 10.98 -4.34
N SER A 22 -19.66 10.93 -4.39
CA SER A 22 -20.54 11.92 -3.78
C SER A 22 -21.29 11.28 -2.63
N TYR A 23 -21.35 11.97 -1.50
CA TYR A 23 -22.04 11.49 -0.31
C TYR A 23 -22.83 12.63 0.31
N TYR A 24 -24.02 12.32 0.81
CA TYR A 24 -24.89 13.27 1.49
C TYR A 24 -24.92 12.93 2.98
N PHE A 25 -24.50 13.88 3.82
CA PHE A 25 -24.54 13.74 5.27
C PHE A 25 -25.79 14.43 5.82
N ASN A 26 -26.53 13.72 6.68
CA ASN A 26 -27.63 14.29 7.44
C ASN A 26 -27.25 14.35 8.93
N THR A 27 -26.11 15.00 9.23
CA THR A 27 -25.57 15.15 10.58
C THR A 27 -24.76 16.43 10.68
N ASP A 28 -24.80 17.06 11.86
CA ASP A 28 -24.01 18.24 12.18
C ASP A 28 -22.56 17.87 12.58
N ASN A 29 -22.28 16.59 12.85
CA ASN A 29 -20.96 16.10 13.21
C ASN A 29 -20.17 15.62 11.97
N ILE A 30 -19.48 16.57 11.34
CA ILE A 30 -18.75 16.36 10.08
C ILE A 30 -17.58 15.39 10.23
N ASP A 31 -16.89 15.39 11.38
CA ASP A 31 -15.76 14.49 11.62
C ASP A 31 -16.21 13.03 11.68
N GLU A 32 -17.35 12.76 12.30
CA GLU A 32 -17.95 11.43 12.36
C GLU A 32 -18.46 10.98 10.98
N ALA A 33 -19.16 11.88 10.29
CA ALA A 33 -19.61 11.68 8.91
C ALA A 33 -18.45 11.33 7.97
N LEU A 34 -17.37 12.11 8.00
CA LEU A 34 -16.16 11.87 7.21
C LEU A 34 -15.53 10.53 7.57
N THR A 35 -15.45 10.19 8.86
CA THR A 35 -14.90 8.91 9.31
C THR A 35 -15.72 7.72 8.77
N LEU A 36 -17.05 7.80 8.82
CA LEU A 36 -17.95 6.79 8.28
C LEU A 36 -17.81 6.66 6.76
N PHE A 37 -17.75 7.79 6.06
CA PHE A 37 -17.53 7.82 4.62
C PHE A 37 -16.24 7.12 4.24
N LEU A 38 -15.10 7.51 4.83
CA LEU A 38 -13.80 6.91 4.54
C LEU A 38 -13.81 5.41 4.84
N LYS A 39 -14.39 5.00 5.98
CA LYS A 39 -14.52 3.58 6.34
C LYS A 39 -15.34 2.79 5.30
N SER A 40 -16.44 3.36 4.79
CA SER A 40 -17.24 2.71 3.74
C SER A 40 -16.47 2.47 2.45
N GLN A 41 -15.50 3.34 2.15
CA GLN A 41 -14.66 3.28 0.96
C GLN A 41 -13.35 2.50 1.20
N ASN A 42 -13.19 1.85 2.35
CA ASN A 42 -11.94 1.19 2.77
C ASN A 42 -10.73 2.14 2.75
N LEU A 43 -10.96 3.42 3.09
CA LEU A 43 -9.94 4.44 3.24
C LEU A 43 -9.60 4.62 4.72
N TYR A 44 -8.33 4.90 4.97
CA TYR A 44 -7.77 5.11 6.29
C TYR A 44 -7.40 6.58 6.44
N ILE A 45 -7.74 7.13 7.60
CA ILE A 45 -7.43 8.50 7.99
C ILE A 45 -6.27 8.51 8.99
N ASN A 46 -5.26 9.31 8.72
CA ASN A 46 -4.24 9.66 9.68
C ASN A 46 -4.42 11.14 10.06
N LYS A 47 -4.62 11.41 11.35
CA LYS A 47 -4.84 12.76 11.86
C LYS A 47 -3.49 13.41 12.10
N LEU A 48 -3.16 14.43 11.30
CA LEU A 48 -2.04 15.34 11.54
C LEU A 48 -2.56 16.59 12.27
N ASP A 49 -1.65 17.40 12.80
CA ASP A 49 -2.01 18.60 13.58
C ASP A 49 -2.90 19.57 12.79
N THR A 50 -2.65 19.72 11.48
CA THR A 50 -3.33 20.70 10.62
C THR A 50 -4.11 20.07 9.45
N ALA A 51 -4.04 18.76 9.29
CA ALA A 51 -4.62 18.07 8.13
C ALA A 51 -5.03 16.63 8.42
N PHE A 52 -5.96 16.13 7.63
CA PHE A 52 -6.29 14.72 7.56
C PHE A 52 -5.63 14.10 6.34
N SER A 53 -4.67 13.21 6.56
CA SER A 53 -4.10 12.41 5.48
C SER A 53 -4.99 11.20 5.22
N VAL A 54 -5.32 10.96 3.95
CA VAL A 54 -6.21 9.85 3.54
C VAL A 54 -5.47 8.91 2.59
N SER A 55 -5.55 7.60 2.85
CA SER A 55 -4.88 6.56 2.06
C SER A 55 -5.74 5.29 1.96
N LYS A 56 -5.60 4.52 0.88
CA LYS A 56 -6.11 3.12 0.79
C LYS A 56 -5.22 2.13 1.55
N ILE A 57 -4.07 2.57 2.03
CA ILE A 57 -3.06 1.72 2.65
C ILE A 57 -2.86 2.19 4.09
N TYR A 58 -3.29 1.36 5.04
CA TYR A 58 -2.94 1.52 6.44
C TYR A 58 -1.59 0.86 6.70
N THR A 59 -0.62 1.62 7.18
CA THR A 59 0.66 1.13 7.67
C THR A 59 0.94 1.66 9.06
N LYS A 60 1.56 0.83 9.89
CA LYS A 60 2.09 1.26 11.19
C LYS A 60 3.34 0.46 11.53
N LEU A 61 4.44 1.15 11.79
CA LEU A 61 5.63 0.59 12.40
C LEU A 61 5.45 0.44 13.92
N LEU A 62 5.81 -0.73 14.45
CA LEU A 62 5.81 -1.06 15.88
C LEU A 62 7.23 -0.99 16.43
N ALA A 63 7.37 -0.94 17.76
CA ALA A 63 8.65 -0.76 18.45
C ALA A 63 9.74 -1.78 18.03
N ASP A 64 9.36 -3.01 17.70
CA ASP A 64 10.28 -4.09 17.33
C ASP A 64 10.65 -4.12 15.84
N SER A 65 10.43 -3.02 15.11
CA SER A 65 10.53 -2.94 13.64
C SER A 65 9.55 -3.87 12.90
N ASN A 66 8.52 -4.33 13.59
CA ASN A 66 7.42 -5.08 12.99
C ASN A 66 6.39 -4.12 12.42
N ILE A 67 5.69 -4.56 11.37
CA ILE A 67 4.79 -3.73 10.60
C ILE A 67 3.40 -4.35 10.63
N THR A 68 2.41 -3.50 10.84
CA THR A 68 1.00 -3.81 10.55
C THR A 68 0.63 -3.10 9.25
N LEU A 69 0.08 -3.85 8.29
CA LEU A 69 -0.29 -3.36 6.98
C LEU A 69 -1.69 -3.87 6.63
N THR A 70 -2.59 -2.97 6.25
CA THR A 70 -3.90 -3.33 5.72
C THR A 70 -4.18 -2.54 4.45
N THR A 71 -4.55 -3.26 3.40
CA THR A 71 -4.94 -2.65 2.13
C THR A 71 -5.85 -3.59 1.35
N LYS A 72 -6.67 -3.04 0.48
CA LYS A 72 -7.59 -3.78 -0.38
C LYS A 72 -7.45 -3.29 -1.81
N ASP A 73 -7.31 -4.25 -2.72
CA ASP A 73 -7.22 -4.05 -4.17
C ASP A 73 -6.35 -2.83 -4.57
N THR A 74 -5.12 -2.81 -4.07
CA THR A 74 -4.20 -1.68 -4.28
C THR A 74 -2.98 -2.11 -5.07
N ASP A 75 -2.49 -1.23 -5.96
CA ASP A 75 -1.29 -1.49 -6.76
C ASP A 75 -0.10 -1.85 -5.86
N ILE A 76 0.57 -2.95 -6.18
CA ILE A 76 1.75 -3.44 -5.45
C ILE A 76 2.80 -2.34 -5.32
N LYS A 77 3.03 -1.54 -6.36
CA LYS A 77 3.99 -0.44 -6.33
C LYS A 77 3.67 0.55 -5.21
N LEU A 78 2.41 0.94 -5.07
CA LEU A 78 1.98 1.87 -4.03
C LEU A 78 2.17 1.29 -2.63
N VAL A 79 1.93 -0.02 -2.47
CA VAL A 79 2.19 -0.74 -1.21
C VAL A 79 3.68 -0.73 -0.86
N LEU A 80 4.55 -1.01 -1.83
CA LEU A 80 6.01 -0.99 -1.62
C LEU A 80 6.50 0.42 -1.29
N ASP A 81 6.06 1.43 -2.03
CA ASP A 81 6.40 2.83 -1.78
C ASP A 81 5.96 3.24 -0.36
N LYS A 82 4.77 2.82 0.08
CA LYS A 82 4.27 3.08 1.44
C LYS A 82 5.13 2.38 2.51
N LEU A 83 5.55 1.15 2.27
CA LEU A 83 6.44 0.42 3.18
C LEU A 83 7.81 1.10 3.29
N THR A 84 8.37 1.62 2.19
CA THR A 84 9.61 2.40 2.23
C THR A 84 9.45 3.69 3.05
N ILE A 85 8.35 4.42 2.87
CA ILE A 85 8.08 5.63 3.67
C ILE A 85 7.93 5.31 5.17
N GLU A 86 7.20 4.24 5.49
CA GLU A 86 6.92 3.86 6.89
C GLU A 86 8.16 3.33 7.62
N THR A 87 9.01 2.57 6.93
CA THR A 87 10.16 1.88 7.54
C THR A 87 11.48 2.65 7.40
N GLY A 88 11.56 3.59 6.44
CA GLY A 88 12.81 4.21 6.03
C GLY A 88 13.75 3.30 5.23
N ILE A 89 13.35 2.05 4.95
CA ILE A 89 14.18 1.08 4.24
C ILE A 89 13.88 1.12 2.74
N THR A 90 14.93 1.22 1.93
CA THR A 90 14.79 1.27 0.47
C THR A 90 14.39 -0.11 -0.08
N ILE A 91 13.38 -0.13 -0.95
CA ILE A 91 12.94 -1.33 -1.67
C ILE A 91 13.10 -1.07 -3.16
N LEU A 92 14.05 -1.77 -3.79
CA LEU A 92 14.27 -1.77 -5.22
C LEU A 92 13.48 -2.92 -5.86
N TYR A 93 13.09 -2.78 -7.12
CA TYR A 93 12.37 -3.83 -7.83
C TYR A 93 12.56 -3.75 -9.35
N ASP A 94 12.56 -4.92 -9.99
CA ASP A 94 12.37 -5.01 -11.45
C ASP A 94 10.93 -4.65 -11.84
N THR A 95 10.58 -4.78 -13.11
CA THR A 95 9.18 -4.56 -13.55
C THR A 95 8.23 -5.45 -12.75
N LEU A 96 7.39 -4.83 -11.92
CA LEU A 96 6.44 -5.50 -11.05
C LEU A 96 5.25 -6.09 -11.84
N PRO A 97 4.61 -7.15 -11.33
CA PRO A 97 3.41 -7.68 -11.93
C PRO A 97 2.27 -6.66 -11.86
N ARG A 98 1.49 -6.57 -12.94
CA ARG A 98 0.30 -5.72 -12.97
C ARG A 98 -0.83 -6.40 -12.19
N GLY A 99 -1.39 -5.71 -11.21
CA GLY A 99 -2.54 -6.18 -10.45
C GLY A 99 -2.64 -5.56 -9.07
N GLY A 100 -3.85 -5.53 -8.53
CA GLY A 100 -4.11 -5.15 -7.15
C GLY A 100 -3.76 -6.29 -6.19
N ILE A 101 -3.27 -5.92 -5.00
CA ILE A 101 -3.09 -6.83 -3.87
C ILE A 101 -3.98 -6.38 -2.71
N SER A 102 -4.52 -7.37 -2.00
CA SER A 102 -5.23 -7.17 -0.74
C SER A 102 -4.46 -7.87 0.37
N LEU A 103 -4.10 -7.14 1.42
CA LEU A 103 -3.27 -7.64 2.51
C LEU A 103 -3.90 -7.25 3.84
N ASN A 104 -3.84 -8.17 4.79
CA ASN A 104 -4.12 -7.89 6.19
C ASN A 104 -3.02 -8.56 7.03
N ILE A 105 -1.98 -7.78 7.30
CA ILE A 105 -0.78 -8.21 7.98
C ILE A 105 -0.75 -7.60 9.37
N LYS A 106 -0.50 -8.44 10.37
CA LYS A 106 -0.35 -8.01 11.76
C LYS A 106 1.01 -8.42 12.27
N ASN A 107 1.80 -7.43 12.69
CA ASN A 107 3.04 -7.63 13.44
C ASN A 107 4.07 -8.54 12.73
N LEU A 108 4.41 -8.25 11.47
CA LEU A 108 5.43 -8.99 10.72
C LEU A 108 6.61 -8.11 10.33
N LYS A 109 7.79 -8.71 10.18
CA LYS A 109 8.99 -8.03 9.67
C LYS A 109 8.88 -7.75 8.17
N LEU A 110 9.55 -6.68 7.72
CA LEU A 110 9.51 -6.26 6.31
C LEU A 110 9.87 -7.38 5.33
N ASN A 111 10.91 -8.18 5.60
CA ASN A 111 11.31 -9.28 4.71
C ASN A 111 10.18 -10.30 4.50
N VAL A 112 9.49 -10.69 5.57
CA VAL A 112 8.37 -11.64 5.53
C VAL A 112 7.19 -11.03 4.75
N ILE A 113 6.94 -9.74 4.93
CA ILE A 113 5.89 -9.03 4.17
C ILE A 113 6.18 -9.07 2.68
N LEU A 114 7.42 -8.75 2.27
CA LEU A 114 7.82 -8.78 0.87
C LEU A 114 7.71 -10.18 0.27
N GLU A 115 8.12 -11.21 1.02
CA GLU A 115 7.94 -12.61 0.62
C GLU A 115 6.46 -12.99 0.44
N ILE A 116 5.57 -12.53 1.33
CA ILE A 116 4.12 -12.76 1.21
C ILE A 116 3.57 -12.08 -0.05
N ILE A 117 3.95 -10.83 -0.32
CA ILE A 117 3.52 -10.08 -1.51
C ILE A 117 3.94 -10.82 -2.78
N MET A 118 5.18 -11.30 -2.82
CA MET A 118 5.75 -11.97 -3.98
C MET A 118 5.36 -13.45 -4.08
N LYS A 119 4.74 -14.04 -3.05
CA LYS A 119 4.36 -15.46 -3.04
C LYS A 119 3.44 -15.87 -4.19
N LYS A 120 2.61 -14.94 -4.67
CA LYS A 120 1.70 -15.16 -5.80
C LYS A 120 2.42 -15.19 -7.15
N TYR A 121 3.69 -14.74 -7.20
CA TYR A 121 4.47 -14.57 -8.41
C TYR A 121 5.79 -15.36 -8.29
N PRO A 122 5.78 -16.68 -8.61
CA PRO A 122 6.94 -17.56 -8.44
C PRO A 122 8.19 -17.11 -9.18
N GLU A 123 8.04 -16.28 -10.22
CA GLU A 123 9.14 -15.70 -10.98
C GLU A 123 9.82 -14.52 -10.27
N TYR A 124 9.38 -14.08 -9.09
CA TYR A 124 10.03 -13.05 -8.31
C TYR A 124 10.69 -13.61 -7.05
N LYS A 125 11.86 -13.06 -6.73
CA LYS A 125 12.60 -13.38 -5.51
C LYS A 125 12.92 -12.09 -4.76
N VAL A 126 12.88 -12.18 -3.43
CA VAL A 126 13.26 -11.09 -2.54
C VAL A 126 14.69 -11.34 -2.07
N GLU A 127 15.60 -10.46 -2.47
CA GLU A 127 16.99 -10.44 -2.01
C GLU A 127 17.12 -9.40 -0.88
N LYS A 128 17.60 -9.86 0.27
CA LYS A 128 17.89 -8.99 1.42
C LYS A 128 19.35 -8.58 1.40
N ASN A 129 19.60 -7.27 1.43
CA ASN A 129 20.92 -6.70 1.71
C ASN A 129 20.92 -6.05 3.10
N ASN A 130 22.05 -5.47 3.51
CA ASN A 130 22.18 -4.84 4.83
C ASN A 130 21.27 -3.62 4.97
N ASP A 131 21.16 -2.79 3.92
CA ASP A 131 20.47 -1.49 3.98
C ASP A 131 19.22 -1.40 3.10
N TYR A 132 18.97 -2.42 2.27
CA TYR A 132 17.86 -2.40 1.31
C TYR A 132 17.35 -3.82 0.96
N PHE A 133 16.17 -3.86 0.35
CA PHE A 133 15.61 -5.05 -0.27
C PHE A 133 15.57 -4.90 -1.79
N TYR A 134 15.77 -5.99 -2.52
CA TYR A 134 15.61 -6.01 -3.98
C TYR A 134 14.66 -7.12 -4.41
N ILE A 135 13.63 -6.76 -5.16
CA ILE A 135 12.66 -7.70 -5.74
C ILE A 135 13.04 -7.94 -7.18
N LYS A 136 13.68 -9.08 -7.42
CA LYS A 136 14.26 -9.44 -8.72
C LYS A 136 13.37 -10.43 -9.44
N LYS A 137 13.22 -10.24 -10.75
CA LYS A 137 12.54 -11.20 -11.62
C LYS A 137 13.53 -12.25 -12.10
N ASP A 138 13.31 -13.50 -11.70
CA ASP A 138 14.09 -14.63 -12.16
C ASP A 138 13.74 -14.95 -13.63
N GLN A 139 14.72 -14.83 -14.52
CA GLN A 139 14.53 -15.07 -15.95
C GLN A 139 14.59 -16.56 -16.34
N SER A 140 14.66 -17.48 -15.37
CA SER A 140 14.85 -18.92 -15.60
C SER A 140 13.66 -19.66 -16.24
N SER A 141 12.53 -19.00 -16.53
CA SER A 141 11.36 -19.65 -17.15
C SER A 141 11.20 -19.46 -18.67
N LYS A 142 12.21 -18.94 -19.40
CA LYS A 142 12.07 -18.67 -20.85
C LYS A 142 12.99 -19.43 -21.83
N ASN A 143 13.85 -20.35 -21.40
CA ASN A 143 14.71 -21.12 -22.32
C ASN A 143 14.57 -22.64 -22.14
N SER A 144 13.45 -23.20 -22.58
CA SER A 144 13.32 -24.64 -22.85
C SER A 144 12.26 -24.93 -23.93
N SER A 145 12.40 -24.31 -25.10
CA SER A 145 11.75 -24.79 -26.34
C SER A 145 12.52 -24.32 -27.57
N GLY A 146 13.37 -25.19 -28.10
CA GLY A 146 14.06 -24.96 -29.37
C GLY A 146 15.28 -25.83 -29.65
N THR A 147 15.33 -27.08 -29.17
CA THR A 147 16.31 -28.08 -29.63
C THR A 147 15.60 -29.09 -30.53
N GLY A 148 16.07 -29.23 -31.77
CA GLY A 148 15.65 -30.24 -32.75
C GLY A 148 15.04 -29.60 -34.00
N THR A 149 15.44 -29.92 -35.23
CA THR A 149 16.26 -31.04 -35.71
C THR A 149 16.60 -30.78 -37.18
N LYS A 150 17.83 -31.16 -37.56
CA LYS A 150 18.32 -31.54 -38.90
C LYS A 150 18.05 -30.63 -40.11
#